data_AF-A0A7K3MSS5-F1
#
_entry.id   AF-A0A7K3MSS5-F1
#
_cell.length_a   1.000
_cell.length_b   1.000
_cell.length_c   1.000
_cell.angle_alpha   90.00
_cell.angle_beta   90.00
_cell.angle_gamma   90.00
#
_symmetry.space_group_name_H-M   'P 1'
#
loop_
_entity.id
_entity.type
_entity.pdbx_description
1 polymer ?
#
loop_
_entity_poly.entity_id
_entity_poly.type
_entity_poly.pdbx_seq_one_letter_code
_entity_poly.pdbx_strand_id
1 'polypeptide(L)' 'MKTIEIQSIEKMSSLDLSYVIFFWKEYDSSSVVIAYDKLVKRNYPISGDFYDKMTDFRKKQLLSDNEQK' A
#
# COMPACT_ATOMS: atom_id res chain seq x y z
N MET A 1 -0.63 11.21 8.48
CA MET A 1 -0.80 9.87 7.89
C MET A 1 -1.38 8.95 8.95
N LYS A 2 -2.30 8.07 8.56
CA LYS A 2 -2.82 6.98 9.38
C LYS A 2 -1.79 5.85 9.42
N THR A 3 -1.58 5.27 10.58
CA THR A 3 -0.73 4.10 10.74
C THR A 3 -1.58 2.91 11.17
N ILE A 4 -1.37 1.78 10.51
CA ILE A 4 -2.04 0.52 10.83
C ILE A 4 -0.99 -0.40 11.43
N GLU A 5 -1.27 -0.92 12.63
CA GLU A 5 -0.40 -1.94 13.23
C GLU A 5 -0.31 -3.17 12.33
N ILE A 6 0.89 -3.75 12.22
CA ILE A 6 1.14 -4.91 11.36
C ILE A 6 0.14 -6.04 11.64
N GLN A 7 -0.10 -6.37 12.91
CA GLN A 7 -1.05 -7.40 13.33
C GLN A 7 -2.48 -7.13 12.86
N SER A 8 -2.86 -5.85 12.77
CA SER A 8 -4.16 -5.43 12.24
C SER A 8 -4.21 -5.63 10.72
N ILE A 9 -3.16 -5.25 9.98
CA ILE A 9 -3.04 -5.51 8.53
C ILE A 9 -3.11 -7.01 8.25
N GLU A 10 -2.52 -7.85 9.11
CA GLU A 10 -2.53 -9.30 8.89
C GLU A 10 -3.93 -9.91 8.91
N LYS A 11 -4.81 -9.36 9.74
CA LYS A 11 -6.19 -9.82 9.96
C LYS A 11 -7.19 -9.16 9.02
N MET A 12 -6.82 -8.07 8.34
CA MET A 12 -7.68 -7.38 7.37
C MET A 12 -8.07 -8.29 6.22
N SER A 13 -9.30 -8.10 5.69
CA SER A 13 -9.72 -8.80 4.48
C SER A 13 -8.95 -8.29 3.27
N SER A 14 -8.91 -9.06 2.19
CA SER A 14 -8.27 -8.58 0.96
C SER A 14 -8.95 -7.34 0.39
N LEU A 15 -10.25 -7.17 0.63
CA LEU A 15 -10.96 -5.95 0.27
C LEU A 15 -10.44 -4.74 1.08
N ASP A 16 -10.29 -4.88 2.39
CA ASP A 16 -9.78 -3.80 3.26
C ASP A 16 -8.34 -3.44 2.91
N LEU A 17 -7.49 -4.44 2.64
CA LEU A 17 -6.13 -4.20 2.15
C LEU A 17 -6.13 -3.45 0.82
N SER A 18 -7.12 -3.72 -0.04
CA SER A 18 -7.26 -3.01 -1.30
C SER A 18 -7.57 -1.52 -1.10
N TYR A 19 -8.39 -1.19 -0.11
CA TYR A 19 -8.66 0.19 0.28
C TYR A 19 -7.39 0.91 0.76
N VAL A 20 -6.53 0.26 1.54
CA VAL A 20 -5.28 0.87 2.02
C VAL A 20 -4.39 1.34 0.87
N ILE A 21 -4.35 0.59 -0.24
CA ILE A 21 -3.54 0.93 -1.41
C ILE A 21 -4.23 1.95 -2.31
N PHE A 22 -5.55 1.86 -2.47
CA PHE A 22 -6.30 2.84 -3.25
C PHE A 22 -6.22 4.24 -2.63
N PHE A 23 -6.30 4.30 -1.30
CA PHE A 23 -6.23 5.52 -0.50
C PHE A 23 -4.84 5.73 0.11
N TRP A 24 -3.77 5.28 -0.56
CA TRP A 24 -2.39 5.27 -0.02
C TRP A 24 -1.92 6.61 0.55
N LYS A 25 -2.43 7.75 0.06
CA LYS A 25 -2.09 9.09 0.56
C LYS A 25 -2.54 9.33 2.01
N GLU A 26 -3.56 8.60 2.46
CA GLU A 26 -4.06 8.70 3.82
C GLU A 26 -3.22 7.88 4.80
N TYR A 27 -2.47 6.89 4.32
CA TYR A 27 -1.73 5.93 5.13
C TYR A 27 -0.24 6.19 5.07
N ASP A 28 0.49 5.79 6.11
CA ASP A 28 1.93 5.81 6.05
C ASP A 28 2.46 4.79 5.03
N SER A 29 3.65 5.06 4.50
CA SER A 29 4.26 4.26 3.45
C SER A 29 4.44 2.79 3.84
N SER A 30 4.75 2.51 5.11
CA SER A 30 4.96 1.14 5.58
C SER A 30 3.65 0.35 5.60
N SER A 31 2.55 0.97 6.04
CA SER A 31 1.22 0.37 5.99
C SER A 31 0.80 0.00 4.56
N VAL A 32 1.06 0.89 3.59
CA VAL A 32 0.74 0.65 2.18
C VAL A 32 1.57 -0.49 1.59
N VAL A 33 2.87 -0.52 1.88
CA VAL A 33 3.77 -1.58 1.40
C VAL A 33 3.38 -2.95 1.97
N ILE A 34 3.09 -3.03 3.26
CA ILE A 34 2.71 -4.28 3.93
C ILE A 34 1.35 -4.77 3.41
N ALA A 35 0.39 -3.85 3.18
CA ALA A 35 -0.90 -4.21 2.61
C ALA A 35 -0.75 -4.81 1.20
N TYR A 36 0.16 -4.27 0.39
CA TYR A 36 0.38 -4.76 -0.97
C TYR A 36 1.01 -6.15 -0.95
N ASP A 37 2.04 -6.37 -0.12
CA ASP A 37 2.67 -7.67 0.05
C ASP A 37 1.67 -8.75 0.50
N LYS A 38 0.76 -8.42 1.42
CA LYS A 38 -0.32 -9.32 1.87
C LYS A 38 -1.27 -9.70 0.73
N LEU A 39 -1.67 -8.75 -0.11
CA LEU A 39 -2.54 -9.03 -1.26
C LEU A 39 -1.89 -9.95 -2.28
N VAL A 40 -0.61 -9.69 -2.59
CA VAL A 40 0.19 -10.54 -3.48
C VAL A 40 0.31 -11.96 -2.90
N LYS A 41 0.64 -12.10 -1.61
CA LYS A 41 0.71 -13.40 -0.92
C LYS A 41 -0.61 -14.17 -0.94
N ARG A 42 -1.74 -13.47 -0.90
CA ARG A 42 -3.08 -14.07 -0.96
C ARG A 42 -3.54 -14.39 -2.38
N ASN A 43 -2.72 -14.09 -3.40
CA ASN A 43 -3.08 -14.19 -4.81
C ASN A 43 -4.42 -13.50 -5.12
N TYR A 44 -4.69 -12.38 -4.43
CA TYR A 44 -5.91 -11.62 -4.64
C TYR A 44 -5.87 -11.01 -6.06
N PRO A 45 -6.97 -11.03 -6.82
CA PRO A 45 -6.99 -10.46 -8.17
C PRO A 45 -6.83 -8.94 -8.08
N ILE A 46 -5.59 -8.50 -8.21
CA ILE A 46 -5.21 -7.09 -8.31
C ILE A 46 -5.47 -6.66 -9.77
N SER A 47 -6.49 -5.82 -10.00
CA SER A 47 -6.79 -5.28 -11.33
C SER A 47 -5.72 -4.27 -11.78
N GLY A 48 -5.66 -3.94 -13.08
CA GLY A 48 -4.66 -3.05 -13.65
C GLY A 48 -4.56 -1.68 -12.97
N ASP A 49 -5.70 -1.08 -12.60
CA ASP A 49 -5.75 0.22 -11.90
C ASP A 49 -4.98 0.20 -10.57
N PHE A 50 -4.93 -0.95 -9.91
CA PHE A 50 -4.28 -1.10 -8.62
C PHE A 50 -2.75 -1.19 -8.75
N TYR A 51 -2.26 -1.82 -9.83
CA TYR A 51 -0.84 -1.78 -10.19
C TYR A 51 -0.39 -0.35 -10.51
N ASP A 52 -1.24 0.42 -11.19
CA ASP A 52 -0.97 1.83 -11.49
C ASP A 52 -0.90 2.68 -10.20
N LYS A 53 -1.84 2.51 -9.26
CA LYS A 53 -1.78 3.18 -7.95
C LYS A 53 -0.49 2.84 -7.19
N MET A 54 -0.08 1.58 -7.22
CA MET A 54 1.12 1.13 -6.53
C MET A 54 2.40 1.65 -7.19
N THR A 55 2.38 1.79 -8.52
CA THR A 55 3.45 2.42 -9.30
C THR A 55 3.56 3.91 -8.98
N ASP A 56 2.45 4.62 -8.90
CA ASP A 56 2.39 6.04 -8.52
C ASP A 56 2.90 6.28 -7.10
N PHE A 57 2.51 5.42 -6.15
CA PHE A 57 3.04 5.44 -4.80
C PHE A 57 4.57 5.31 -4.78
N ARG A 58 5.12 4.32 -5.50
CA ARG A 58 6.57 4.08 -5.55
C ARG A 58 7.33 5.24 -6.18
N LYS A 59 6.81 5.82 -7.27
CA LYS A 59 7.42 7.02 -7.89
C LYS A 59 7.52 8.17 -6.91
N LYS A 60 6.49 8.38 -6.08
CA LYS A 60 6.49 9.47 -5.08
C LYS A 60 7.38 9.20 -3.88
N GLN A 61 7.51 7.95 -3.44
CA GLN A 61 8.52 7.60 -2.42
C GLN A 61 9.93 7.88 -2.93
N LEU A 62 10.25 7.47 -4.15
CA LEU A 62 11.58 7.72 -4.76
C LEU A 62 11.90 9.22 -4.91
N LEU A 63 10.91 10.07 -5.17
CA LEU A 63 11.09 11.51 -5.22
C LEU A 63 11.28 12.11 -3.81
N SER A 64 10.48 11.65 -2.84
CA SER A 64 10.56 12.12 -1.46
C SER A 64 11.87 11.74 -0.76
N ASP A 65 12.44 10.59 -1.08
CA ASP A 65 13.76 10.15 -0.56
C ASP A 65 14.93 10.92 -1.21
N ASN A 66 14.75 11.40 -2.46
CA ASN A 66 15.77 12.19 -3.17
C ASN A 66 15.78 13.68 -2.79
N GLU A 67 14.71 14.23 -2.22
CA GLU A 67 14.68 15.61 -1.71
C GLU A 67 15.26 15.74 -0.28
N GLN A 68 15.52 14.63 0.42
CA GLN A 68 16.10 14.62 1.76
C GLN A 68 17.63 14.34 1.79
N LYS A 69 18.31 14.40 0.64
CA LYS A 69 19.74 14.07 0.52
C LYS A 69 20.55 15.25 0.00
#